data_AF-A0A419AV37-F1
#
_entry.id   AF-A0A419AV37-F1
#
_cell.length_a   1.000
_cell.length_b   1.000
_cell.length_c   1.000
_cell.angle_alpha   90.00
_cell.angle_beta   90.00
_cell.angle_gamma   90.00
#
_symmetry.space_group_name_H-M   'P 1'
#
loop_
_entity.id
_entity.type
_entity.pdbx_description
1 polymer ?
#
loop_
_entity_poly.entity_id
_entity_poly.type
_entity_poly.pdbx_seq_one_letter_code
_entity_poly.pdbx_strand_id
1 'polypeptide(L)'
;MTGLRSYLGTENISINTFYSVLFGLKILCAEEFPGFTIDDYEDLEFIPRPHSNSWGIYQEIDNVLDPLEKSMISKSLFEMGSDIHDGKLYQLKALRDAAILGLTYVTGARPVQLAKLAVRDFRLDTRSLNTGLIRYSILLPYAKQRRVTTERLFLAIPPEIGGLIMHYIERTQLAPDDKLFEMGSSAPEFVSNAINCAILTFSPPDYQAAVTRGEAAESIITPTDLRHNVGHSLAMQGASAEEIAHILGHSSLVAAKHYILATPALALIRAKALGVNPVWQNMVAMMLTGKLTSAQEWQGYRVTGVVGDQLHYDIGGCSRTDGKCPFCEVRCCYGCLYYRPFTDGDHQAVLDSVIKEVDELITISDGVGNARNPLISIHETTQFEIQSVIARCRFHKEKEAKNEKTL
;
A
#
# COMPACT_ATOMS: atom_id res chain seq x y z
N MET A 1 -7.52 -42.14 14.78
CA MET A 1 -7.56 -41.43 13.48
C MET A 1 -8.68 -41.89 12.53
N THR A 2 -8.94 -43.19 12.34
CA THR A 2 -9.89 -43.74 11.34
C THR A 2 -11.32 -43.20 11.41
N GLY A 3 -11.89 -43.03 12.62
CA GLY A 3 -13.24 -42.48 12.79
C GLY A 3 -13.37 -40.99 12.47
N LEU A 4 -12.32 -40.20 12.76
CA LEU A 4 -12.26 -38.76 12.47
C LEU A 4 -12.04 -38.49 10.97
N ARG A 5 -11.26 -39.34 10.30
CA ARG A 5 -11.13 -39.35 8.83
C ARG A 5 -12.47 -39.62 8.15
N SER A 6 -13.21 -40.62 8.64
CA SER A 6 -14.55 -40.92 8.14
C SER A 6 -15.53 -39.76 8.36
N TYR A 7 -15.43 -39.07 9.50
CA TYR A 7 -16.23 -37.87 9.79
C TYR A 7 -15.91 -36.71 8.83
N LEU A 8 -14.63 -36.39 8.62
CA LEU A 8 -14.22 -35.32 7.69
C LEU A 8 -14.49 -35.65 6.21
N GLY A 9 -14.55 -36.94 5.86
CA GLY A 9 -14.84 -37.41 4.51
C GLY A 9 -16.34 -37.62 4.20
N THR A 10 -17.25 -37.43 5.17
CA THR A 10 -18.70 -37.60 4.97
C THR A 10 -19.41 -36.25 4.88
N GLU A 11 -20.28 -36.11 3.87
CA GLU A 11 -20.90 -34.85 3.45
C GLU A 11 -21.95 -34.33 4.46
N ASN A 12 -21.58 -33.28 5.21
CA ASN A 12 -22.41 -32.12 5.63
C ASN A 12 -21.72 -31.23 6.69
N ILE A 13 -20.38 -31.24 6.75
CA ILE A 13 -19.65 -30.39 7.69
C ILE A 13 -19.49 -29.00 7.09
N SER A 14 -19.85 -27.95 7.86
CA SER A 14 -19.61 -26.57 7.43
C SER A 14 -18.12 -26.33 7.19
N ILE A 15 -17.78 -25.49 6.20
CA ILE A 15 -16.38 -25.21 5.82
C ILE A 15 -15.54 -24.78 7.04
N ASN A 16 -16.09 -23.92 7.90
CA ASN A 16 -15.41 -23.44 9.11
C ASN A 16 -15.16 -24.59 10.10
N THR A 17 -16.16 -25.45 10.33
CA THR A 17 -16.01 -26.60 11.22
C THR A 17 -14.97 -27.57 10.68
N PHE A 18 -14.97 -27.84 9.37
CA PHE A 18 -13.98 -28.72 8.73
C PHE A 18 -12.55 -28.22 8.98
N TYR A 19 -12.28 -26.94 8.71
CA TYR A 19 -10.93 -26.38 8.87
C TYR A 19 -10.50 -26.25 10.34
N SER A 20 -11.42 -25.95 11.26
CA SER A 20 -11.12 -25.92 12.70
C SER A 20 -10.75 -27.31 13.24
N VAL A 21 -11.50 -28.34 12.85
CA VAL A 21 -11.20 -29.74 13.23
C VAL A 21 -9.88 -30.18 12.61
N LEU A 22 -9.67 -29.91 11.32
CA LEU A 22 -8.41 -30.23 10.63
C LEU A 22 -7.20 -29.55 11.29
N PHE A 23 -7.33 -28.29 11.70
CA PHE A 23 -6.27 -27.56 12.40
C PHE A 23 -5.96 -28.20 13.78
N GLY A 24 -6.99 -28.53 14.55
CA GLY A 24 -6.81 -29.23 15.83
C GLY A 24 -6.10 -30.58 15.66
N LEU A 25 -6.48 -31.37 14.66
CA LEU A 25 -5.82 -32.65 14.36
C LEU A 25 -4.35 -32.47 13.96
N LYS A 26 -4.04 -31.44 13.18
CA LYS A 26 -2.66 -31.11 12.81
C LYS A 26 -1.80 -30.78 14.03
N ILE A 27 -2.34 -30.05 15.01
CA ILE A 27 -1.63 -29.78 16.26
C ILE A 27 -1.41 -31.09 17.04
N LEU A 28 -2.45 -31.91 17.19
CA LEU A 28 -2.35 -33.18 17.92
C LEU A 28 -1.31 -34.14 17.32
N CYS A 29 -1.21 -34.20 16.00
CA CYS A 29 -0.20 -35.01 15.31
C CYS A 29 1.20 -34.38 15.41
N ALA A 30 1.32 -33.04 15.30
CA ALA A 30 2.61 -32.35 15.40
C ALA A 30 3.24 -32.44 16.80
N GLU A 31 2.42 -32.53 17.85
CA GLU A 31 2.85 -32.70 19.24
C GLU A 31 2.91 -34.18 19.67
N GLU A 32 2.72 -35.13 18.74
CA GLU A 32 2.70 -36.59 19.00
C GLU A 32 1.81 -36.99 20.20
N PHE A 33 0.63 -36.36 20.31
CA PHE A 33 -0.30 -36.63 21.40
C PHE A 33 -0.71 -38.12 21.40
N PRO A 34 -0.92 -38.79 22.56
CA PRO A 34 -1.20 -40.22 22.59
C PRO A 34 -2.30 -40.67 21.62
N GLY A 35 -1.93 -41.53 20.67
CA GLY A 35 -2.82 -42.01 19.59
C GLY A 35 -2.81 -41.19 18.30
N PHE A 36 -1.91 -40.22 18.19
CA PHE A 36 -1.61 -39.43 16.98
C PHE A 36 -0.11 -39.49 16.70
N THR A 37 0.25 -39.76 15.45
CA THR A 37 1.63 -39.87 15.00
C THR A 37 1.95 -38.81 13.95
N ILE A 38 3.23 -38.62 13.65
CA ILE A 38 3.63 -37.75 12.53
C ILE A 38 3.14 -38.30 11.18
N ASP A 39 3.05 -39.62 11.03
CA ASP A 39 2.50 -40.26 9.82
C ASP A 39 1.01 -39.91 9.64
N ASP A 40 0.25 -39.85 10.74
CA ASP A 40 -1.12 -39.38 10.75
C ASP A 40 -1.24 -37.92 10.25
N TYR A 41 -0.23 -37.08 10.46
CA TYR A 41 -0.20 -35.69 9.97
C TYR A 41 -0.15 -35.64 8.45
N GLU A 42 0.71 -36.45 7.82
CA GLU A 42 0.80 -36.55 6.35
C GLU A 42 -0.52 -37.06 5.77
N ASP A 43 -1.12 -38.01 6.48
CA ASP A 43 -2.38 -38.62 6.15
C ASP A 43 -3.57 -37.65 6.11
N LEU A 44 -3.52 -36.55 6.87
CA LEU A 44 -4.54 -35.48 6.83
C LEU A 44 -4.53 -34.71 5.50
N GLU A 45 -3.47 -34.78 4.69
CA GLU A 45 -3.41 -34.09 3.39
C GLU A 45 -4.34 -34.69 2.34
N PHE A 46 -4.62 -35.99 2.45
CA PHE A 46 -5.43 -36.74 1.48
C PHE A 46 -6.94 -36.62 1.73
N ILE A 47 -7.35 -35.96 2.81
CA ILE A 47 -8.76 -35.71 3.09
C ILE A 47 -9.30 -34.71 2.06
N PRO A 48 -10.34 -35.07 1.28
CA PRO A 48 -10.97 -34.16 0.33
C PRO A 48 -11.46 -32.90 1.05
N ARG A 49 -11.10 -31.73 0.54
CA ARG A 49 -11.55 -30.46 1.13
C ARG A 49 -12.92 -30.09 0.56
N PRO A 50 -13.84 -29.57 1.39
CA PRO A 50 -15.12 -29.08 0.88
C PRO A 50 -14.87 -27.99 -0.17
N HIS A 51 -15.60 -28.06 -1.29
CA HIS A 51 -15.52 -27.05 -2.33
C HIS A 51 -16.00 -25.71 -1.78
N SER A 52 -15.17 -24.68 -1.85
CA SER A 52 -15.60 -23.30 -1.62
C SER A 52 -15.64 -22.54 -2.94
N ASN A 53 -16.78 -21.92 -3.24
CA ASN A 53 -16.90 -20.93 -4.32
C ASN A 53 -16.47 -19.52 -3.86
N SER A 54 -15.70 -19.42 -2.77
CA SER A 54 -15.30 -18.16 -2.13
C SER A 54 -14.14 -17.45 -2.86
N TRP A 55 -13.97 -17.68 -4.16
CA TRP A 55 -12.93 -17.02 -4.96
C TRP A 55 -13.35 -15.65 -5.47
N GLY A 56 -14.63 -15.28 -5.31
CA GLY A 56 -15.16 -13.95 -5.64
C GLY A 56 -14.41 -12.81 -4.97
N ILE A 57 -13.84 -13.01 -3.78
CA ILE A 57 -13.04 -11.99 -3.07
C ILE A 57 -11.80 -11.52 -3.84
N TYR A 58 -11.25 -12.37 -4.72
CA TYR A 58 -10.13 -12.01 -5.60
C TYR A 58 -10.58 -11.32 -6.90
N GLN A 59 -11.89 -11.28 -7.14
CA GLN A 59 -12.54 -10.50 -8.20
C GLN A 59 -13.17 -9.21 -7.68
N GLU A 60 -13.38 -9.09 -6.37
CA GLU A 60 -13.91 -7.91 -5.71
C GLU A 60 -12.94 -6.74 -5.85
N ILE A 61 -13.35 -5.81 -6.70
CA ILE A 61 -12.62 -4.58 -7.04
C ILE A 61 -12.55 -3.57 -5.90
N ASP A 62 -13.45 -3.67 -4.91
CA ASP A 62 -13.45 -2.82 -3.71
C ASP A 62 -12.24 -3.11 -2.81
N ASN A 63 -11.56 -4.26 -3.01
CA ASN A 63 -10.33 -4.64 -2.29
C ASN A 63 -9.06 -4.04 -2.92
N VAL A 64 -9.20 -3.15 -3.92
CA VAL A 64 -8.09 -2.40 -4.50
C VAL A 64 -8.03 -1.03 -3.85
N LEU A 65 -6.85 -0.69 -3.29
CA LEU A 65 -6.63 0.64 -2.73
C LEU A 65 -6.92 1.75 -3.74
N ASP A 66 -7.43 2.87 -3.24
CA ASP A 66 -7.67 4.05 -4.05
C ASP A 66 -6.34 4.62 -4.60
N PRO A 67 -6.28 5.16 -5.83
CA PRO A 67 -5.06 5.76 -6.38
C PRO A 67 -4.43 6.82 -5.46
N LEU A 68 -5.24 7.58 -4.73
CA LEU A 68 -4.79 8.60 -3.79
C LEU A 68 -4.11 7.95 -2.57
N GLU A 69 -4.67 6.87 -2.02
CA GLU A 69 -4.06 6.13 -0.91
C GLU A 69 -2.71 5.54 -1.31
N LYS A 70 -2.61 4.98 -2.52
CA LYS A 70 -1.34 4.47 -3.08
C LYS A 70 -0.30 5.57 -3.21
N SER A 71 -0.71 6.72 -3.71
CA SER A 71 0.16 7.88 -3.86
C SER A 71 0.66 8.37 -2.50
N MET A 72 -0.23 8.48 -1.52
CA MET A 72 0.11 8.86 -0.14
C MET A 72 1.17 7.92 0.46
N ILE A 73 0.93 6.60 0.39
CA ILE A 73 1.85 5.59 0.95
C ILE A 73 3.22 5.68 0.26
N SER A 74 3.24 5.69 -1.07
CA SER A 74 4.49 5.69 -1.85
C SER A 74 5.32 6.96 -1.65
N LYS A 75 4.69 8.15 -1.71
CA LYS A 75 5.37 9.43 -1.47
C LYS A 75 5.89 9.53 -0.05
N SER A 76 5.12 9.11 0.95
CA SER A 76 5.53 9.21 2.36
C SER A 76 6.67 8.25 2.70
N LEU A 77 6.68 7.03 2.16
CA LEU A 77 7.81 6.11 2.28
C LEU A 77 9.07 6.66 1.61
N PHE A 78 8.93 7.25 0.42
CA PHE A 78 10.04 7.88 -0.28
C PHE A 78 10.62 9.05 0.52
N GLU A 79 9.74 9.92 1.00
CA GLU A 79 10.13 11.06 1.82
C GLU A 79 10.86 10.61 3.09
N MET A 80 10.29 9.68 3.84
CA MET A 80 10.93 9.18 5.06
C MET A 80 12.30 8.55 4.77
N GLY A 81 12.44 7.86 3.64
CA GLY A 81 13.72 7.32 3.17
C GLY A 81 14.73 8.42 2.84
N SER A 82 14.31 9.47 2.13
CA SER A 82 15.14 10.65 1.81
C SER A 82 15.58 11.38 3.07
N ASP A 83 14.64 11.62 4.00
CA ASP A 83 14.91 12.29 5.26
C ASP A 83 15.94 11.54 6.11
N ILE A 84 15.85 10.21 6.15
CA ILE A 84 16.84 9.37 6.85
C ILE A 84 18.20 9.42 6.14
N HIS A 85 18.22 9.43 4.81
CA HIS A 85 19.45 9.60 4.05
C HIS A 85 20.14 10.93 4.39
N ASP A 86 19.36 11.99 4.59
CA ASP A 86 19.83 13.32 5.00
C ASP A 86 20.12 13.43 6.51
N GLY A 87 20.00 12.33 7.27
CA GLY A 87 20.38 12.23 8.68
C GLY A 87 19.27 12.56 9.69
N LYS A 88 18.02 12.72 9.25
CA LYS A 88 16.87 12.93 10.15
C LYS A 88 16.57 11.66 10.94
N LEU A 89 16.36 11.84 12.25
CA LEU A 89 16.03 10.74 13.16
C LEU A 89 14.53 10.69 13.43
N TYR A 90 13.93 9.52 13.20
CA TYR A 90 12.54 9.23 13.55
C TYR A 90 12.45 8.43 14.85
N GLN A 91 11.28 8.38 15.48
CA GLN A 91 11.05 7.44 16.58
C GLN A 91 11.15 5.99 16.07
N LEU A 92 11.73 5.11 16.88
CA LEU A 92 11.97 3.71 16.47
C LEU A 92 10.67 2.99 16.11
N LYS A 93 9.58 3.26 16.84
CA LYS A 93 8.25 2.73 16.54
C LYS A 93 7.77 3.18 15.16
N ALA A 94 7.85 4.46 14.84
CA ALA A 94 7.42 5.01 13.55
C ALA A 94 8.23 4.41 12.39
N LEU A 95 9.54 4.26 12.57
CA LEU A 95 10.42 3.62 11.59
C LEU A 95 10.05 2.15 11.35
N ARG A 96 9.81 1.38 12.42
CA ARG A 96 9.36 -0.01 12.33
C ARG A 96 8.02 -0.13 11.62
N ASP A 97 7.06 0.72 12.01
CA ASP A 97 5.70 0.68 11.48
C ASP A 97 5.71 1.06 9.97
N ALA A 98 6.50 2.06 9.57
CA ALA A 98 6.72 2.42 8.17
C ALA A 98 7.42 1.30 7.36
N ALA A 99 8.43 0.64 7.93
CA ALA A 99 9.11 -0.50 7.30
C ALA A 99 8.14 -1.68 7.07
N ILE A 100 7.27 -1.97 8.03
CA ILE A 100 6.23 -3.02 7.91
C ILE A 100 5.20 -2.63 6.84
N LEU A 101 4.73 -1.38 6.84
CA LEU A 101 3.81 -0.87 5.82
C LEU A 101 4.44 -1.01 4.43
N GLY A 102 5.66 -0.49 4.23
CA GLY A 102 6.35 -0.52 2.95
C GLY A 102 6.56 -1.95 2.45
N LEU A 103 7.07 -2.82 3.32
CA LEU A 103 7.32 -4.22 2.95
C LEU A 103 6.03 -4.96 2.58
N THR A 104 4.96 -4.75 3.34
CA THR A 104 3.64 -5.35 3.05
C THR A 104 3.05 -4.79 1.76
N TYR A 105 3.19 -3.48 1.53
CA TYR A 105 2.68 -2.77 0.35
C TYR A 105 3.35 -3.25 -0.95
N VAL A 106 4.66 -3.50 -0.94
CA VAL A 106 5.38 -3.90 -2.16
C VAL A 106 5.39 -5.41 -2.42
N THR A 107 5.35 -6.23 -1.38
CA THR A 107 5.45 -7.70 -1.52
C THR A 107 4.10 -8.41 -1.38
N GLY A 108 3.10 -7.76 -0.78
CA GLY A 108 1.86 -8.42 -0.38
C GLY A 108 2.07 -9.50 0.68
N ALA A 109 3.18 -9.47 1.42
CA ALA A 109 3.53 -10.48 2.42
C ALA A 109 2.43 -10.65 3.46
N ARG A 110 2.09 -11.89 3.81
CA ARG A 110 1.18 -12.17 4.92
C ARG A 110 1.86 -11.86 6.25
N PRO A 111 1.11 -11.47 7.30
CA PRO A 111 1.68 -11.21 8.62
C PRO A 111 2.53 -12.38 9.17
N VAL A 112 2.10 -13.61 8.95
CA VAL A 112 2.85 -14.82 9.36
C VAL A 112 4.18 -14.99 8.58
N GLN A 113 4.30 -14.45 7.37
CA GLN A 113 5.57 -14.45 6.63
C GLN A 113 6.51 -13.41 7.24
N LEU A 114 5.99 -12.22 7.57
CA LEU A 114 6.77 -11.17 8.22
C LEU A 114 7.28 -11.58 9.60
N ALA A 115 6.46 -12.27 10.39
CA ALA A 115 6.85 -12.79 11.71
C ALA A 115 7.95 -13.86 11.66
N LYS A 116 8.21 -14.46 10.49
CA LYS A 116 9.25 -15.47 10.27
C LYS A 116 10.54 -14.89 9.68
N LEU A 117 10.56 -13.61 9.32
CA LEU A 117 11.74 -12.97 8.78
C LEU A 117 12.80 -12.82 9.87
N ALA A 118 14.03 -13.22 9.55
CA ALA A 118 15.22 -12.87 10.28
C ALA A 118 15.95 -11.72 9.58
N VAL A 119 16.85 -11.04 10.30
CA VAL A 119 17.64 -9.94 9.71
C VAL A 119 18.43 -10.40 8.48
N ARG A 120 19.01 -11.61 8.50
CA ARG A 120 19.75 -12.16 7.35
C ARG A 120 18.94 -12.33 6.06
N ASP A 121 17.60 -12.32 6.17
CA ASP A 121 16.72 -12.46 5.01
C ASP A 121 16.63 -11.16 4.22
N PHE A 122 16.94 -10.03 4.84
CA PHE A 122 17.10 -8.74 4.18
C PHE A 122 18.54 -8.60 3.66
N ARG A 123 18.69 -8.18 2.40
CA ARG A 123 19.99 -8.11 1.72
C ARG A 123 20.20 -6.78 1.05
N LEU A 124 21.42 -6.28 1.18
CA LEU A 124 21.99 -5.24 0.34
C LEU A 124 22.72 -5.94 -0.83
N ASP A 125 22.06 -6.02 -1.99
CA ASP A 125 22.59 -6.78 -3.14
C ASP A 125 23.73 -6.03 -3.84
N THR A 126 23.60 -4.71 -3.97
CA THR A 126 24.58 -3.88 -4.68
C THR A 126 24.55 -2.46 -4.12
N ARG A 127 25.74 -1.88 -3.97
CA ARG A 127 25.93 -0.46 -3.66
C ARG A 127 27.04 0.09 -4.55
N SER A 128 26.70 1.06 -5.39
CA SER A 128 27.66 1.77 -6.22
C SER A 128 27.94 3.15 -5.62
N LEU A 129 29.18 3.37 -5.19
CA LEU A 129 29.62 4.67 -4.65
C LEU A 129 29.68 5.74 -5.75
N ASN A 130 29.91 5.34 -7.01
CA ASN A 130 30.04 6.25 -8.14
C ASN A 130 28.70 6.77 -8.66
N THR A 131 27.67 5.91 -8.66
CA THR A 131 26.34 6.25 -9.20
C THR A 131 25.30 6.48 -8.11
N GLY A 132 25.63 6.24 -6.84
CA GLY A 132 24.68 6.29 -5.73
C GLY A 132 23.63 5.16 -5.77
N LEU A 133 23.73 4.22 -6.72
CA LEU A 133 22.73 3.18 -6.91
C LEU A 133 22.84 2.13 -5.81
N ILE A 134 21.72 1.89 -5.13
CA ILE A 134 21.59 0.89 -4.07
C ILE A 134 20.45 -0.07 -4.44
N ARG A 135 20.70 -1.38 -4.31
CA ARG A 135 19.71 -2.42 -4.55
C ARG A 135 19.54 -3.27 -3.30
N TYR A 136 18.29 -3.47 -2.91
CA TYR A 136 17.94 -4.33 -1.80
C TYR A 136 17.03 -5.46 -2.26
N SER A 137 17.09 -6.56 -1.54
CA SER A 137 16.18 -7.69 -1.70
C SER A 137 15.79 -8.27 -0.35
N ILE A 138 14.73 -9.08 -0.37
CA ILE A 138 14.28 -9.85 0.78
C ILE A 138 13.97 -11.29 0.38
N LEU A 139 14.36 -12.22 1.25
CA LEU A 139 14.06 -13.64 1.16
C LEU A 139 12.82 -13.99 1.99
N LEU A 140 11.66 -13.77 1.39
CA LEU A 140 10.38 -13.95 2.06
C LEU A 140 10.05 -15.44 2.22
N PRO A 141 9.83 -15.95 3.46
CA PRO A 141 9.49 -17.34 3.66
C PRO A 141 8.09 -17.65 3.13
N TYR A 142 7.90 -18.83 2.54
CA TYR A 142 6.56 -19.28 2.17
C TYR A 142 5.69 -19.53 3.41
N ALA A 143 4.39 -19.28 3.28
CA ALA A 143 3.39 -19.60 4.29
C ALA A 143 2.23 -20.38 3.68
N LYS A 144 1.50 -21.11 4.54
CA LYS A 144 0.31 -21.90 4.15
C LYS A 144 0.54 -22.85 2.97
N GLN A 145 1.75 -23.39 2.85
CA GLN A 145 2.08 -24.42 1.88
C GLN A 145 1.49 -25.76 2.32
N ARG A 146 1.21 -26.65 1.36
CA ARG A 146 0.74 -28.01 1.68
C ARG A 146 1.83 -28.74 2.48
N ARG A 147 3.05 -28.74 1.94
CA ARG A 147 4.26 -29.29 2.57
C ARG A 147 5.06 -28.21 3.27
N VAL A 148 5.76 -28.59 4.34
CA VAL A 148 6.77 -27.73 4.98
C VAL A 148 7.92 -27.53 3.99
N THR A 149 8.29 -26.27 3.76
CA THR A 149 9.41 -25.90 2.90
C THR A 149 10.29 -24.88 3.61
N THR A 150 11.60 -25.02 3.42
CA THR A 150 12.61 -24.04 3.84
C THR A 150 12.95 -23.07 2.71
N GLU A 151 12.38 -23.26 1.52
CA GLU A 151 12.54 -22.35 0.40
C GLU A 151 11.97 -20.98 0.74
N ARG A 152 12.59 -19.97 0.13
CA ARG A 152 12.24 -18.56 0.32
C ARG A 152 12.13 -17.90 -1.04
N LEU A 153 11.14 -17.03 -1.17
CA LEU A 153 10.92 -16.24 -2.36
C LEU A 153 11.88 -15.03 -2.34
N PHE A 154 12.69 -14.90 -3.38
CA PHE A 154 13.57 -13.75 -3.55
C PHE A 154 12.83 -12.60 -4.23
N LEU A 155 12.68 -11.48 -3.53
CA LEU A 155 12.01 -10.29 -4.04
C LEU A 155 12.95 -9.08 -3.95
N ALA A 156 13.12 -8.36 -5.06
CA ALA A 156 13.72 -7.03 -5.02
C ALA A 156 12.75 -6.04 -4.36
N ILE A 157 13.27 -5.13 -3.55
CA ILE A 157 12.47 -4.08 -2.91
C ILE A 157 13.00 -2.69 -3.26
N PRO A 158 12.13 -1.66 -3.31
CA PRO A 158 12.53 -0.29 -3.58
C PRO A 158 13.63 0.22 -2.61
N PRO A 159 14.59 1.03 -3.09
CA PRO A 159 15.68 1.57 -2.29
C PRO A 159 15.24 2.30 -1.02
N GLU A 160 14.11 2.98 -1.08
CA GLU A 160 13.56 3.78 0.02
C GLU A 160 13.13 2.88 1.17
N ILE A 161 12.46 1.76 0.84
CA ILE A 161 12.02 0.76 1.82
C ILE A 161 13.22 -0.01 2.36
N GLY A 162 14.18 -0.36 1.50
CA GLY A 162 15.42 -0.99 1.95
C GLY A 162 16.23 -0.07 2.87
N GLY A 163 16.29 1.23 2.59
CA GLY A 163 16.91 2.23 3.46
C GLY A 163 16.24 2.30 4.84
N LEU A 164 14.90 2.30 4.88
CA LEU A 164 14.13 2.26 6.13
C LEU A 164 14.47 1.02 6.97
N ILE A 165 14.47 -0.17 6.35
CA ILE A 165 14.77 -1.44 7.01
C ILE A 165 16.22 -1.47 7.50
N MET A 166 17.17 -1.05 6.65
CA MET A 166 18.59 -0.98 7.02
C MET A 166 18.79 -0.08 8.25
N HIS A 167 18.22 1.12 8.22
CA HIS A 167 18.34 2.07 9.33
C HIS A 167 17.66 1.54 10.61
N TYR A 168 16.56 0.80 10.48
CA TYR A 168 15.92 0.12 11.61
C TYR A 168 16.84 -0.93 12.24
N ILE A 169 17.46 -1.78 11.41
CA ILE A 169 18.41 -2.83 11.87
C ILE A 169 19.61 -2.19 12.57
N GLU A 170 20.21 -1.15 11.97
CA GLU A 170 21.36 -0.45 12.54
C GLU A 170 21.04 0.16 13.92
N ARG A 171 19.85 0.75 14.07
CA ARG A 171 19.43 1.38 15.34
C ARG A 171 19.01 0.41 16.43
N THR A 172 18.58 -0.79 16.05
CA THR A 172 18.20 -1.85 17.00
C THR A 172 19.36 -2.79 17.33
N GLN A 173 20.45 -2.72 16.56
CA GLN A 173 21.64 -3.58 16.71
C GLN A 173 21.30 -5.08 16.65
N LEU A 174 20.29 -5.44 15.84
CA LEU A 174 19.87 -6.84 15.69
C LEU A 174 20.97 -7.67 15.00
N ALA A 175 21.20 -8.88 15.50
CA ALA A 175 22.09 -9.85 14.90
C ALA A 175 21.42 -10.51 13.67
N PRO A 176 22.21 -11.11 12.74
CA PRO A 176 21.66 -11.74 11.52
C PRO A 176 20.60 -12.82 11.78
N ASP A 177 20.72 -13.54 12.90
CA ASP A 177 19.82 -14.62 13.30
C ASP A 177 18.57 -14.13 14.04
N ASP A 178 18.55 -12.88 14.49
CA ASP A 178 17.41 -12.29 15.21
C ASP A 178 16.22 -12.08 14.28
N LYS A 179 15.01 -12.07 14.85
CA LYS A 179 13.82 -11.71 14.08
C LYS A 179 13.93 -10.27 13.61
N LEU A 180 13.58 -10.05 12.34
CA LEU A 180 13.55 -8.71 11.78
C LEU A 180 12.48 -7.83 12.45
N PHE A 181 11.35 -8.43 12.87
CA PHE A 181 10.30 -7.74 13.61
C PHE A 181 9.80 -8.62 14.76
N GLU A 182 9.86 -8.11 15.99
CA GLU A 182 9.22 -8.77 17.13
C GLU A 182 7.74 -8.41 17.22
N MET A 183 6.88 -9.38 16.86
CA MET A 183 5.43 -9.20 16.70
C MET A 183 4.60 -9.76 17.86
N GLY A 184 5.24 -10.22 18.94
CA GLY A 184 4.56 -10.78 20.10
C GLY A 184 3.69 -12.00 19.78
N SER A 185 2.50 -12.07 20.37
CA SER A 185 1.60 -13.22 20.29
C SER A 185 0.75 -13.28 19.01
N SER A 186 0.50 -12.14 18.36
CA SER A 186 -0.41 -12.05 17.20
C SER A 186 0.21 -11.22 16.09
N ALA A 187 0.85 -11.90 15.14
CA ALA A 187 1.39 -11.26 13.95
C ALA A 187 0.32 -10.50 13.13
N PRO A 188 -0.89 -11.03 12.89
CA PRO A 188 -1.92 -10.30 12.16
C PRO A 188 -2.32 -8.98 12.83
N GLU A 189 -2.56 -8.99 14.14
CA GLU A 189 -2.94 -7.79 14.89
C GLU A 189 -1.81 -6.76 14.89
N PHE A 190 -0.58 -7.22 15.14
CA PHE A 190 0.59 -6.35 15.16
C PHE A 190 0.82 -5.66 13.81
N VAL A 191 0.77 -6.41 12.71
CA VAL A 191 0.97 -5.86 11.36
C VAL A 191 -0.16 -4.92 10.98
N SER A 192 -1.42 -5.26 11.29
CA SER A 192 -2.55 -4.34 11.07
C SER A 192 -2.37 -3.03 11.85
N ASN A 193 -1.99 -3.10 13.13
CA ASN A 193 -1.77 -1.90 13.94
C ASN A 193 -0.59 -1.06 13.40
N ALA A 194 0.52 -1.72 13.01
CA ALA A 194 1.67 -1.05 12.42
C ALA A 194 1.31 -0.30 11.12
N ILE A 195 0.55 -0.95 10.22
CA ILE A 195 0.07 -0.34 8.97
C ILE A 195 -0.75 0.92 9.26
N ASN A 196 -1.76 0.82 10.13
CA ASN A 196 -2.67 1.94 10.41
C ASN A 196 -1.97 3.07 11.17
N CYS A 197 -1.07 2.74 12.12
CA CYS A 197 -0.20 3.73 12.76
C CYS A 197 0.67 4.49 11.74
N ALA A 198 1.26 3.79 10.77
CA ALA A 198 2.10 4.41 9.75
C ALA A 198 1.27 5.31 8.82
N ILE A 199 0.11 4.86 8.37
CA ILE A 199 -0.83 5.65 7.55
C ILE A 199 -1.27 6.94 8.27
N LEU A 200 -1.63 6.83 9.55
CA LEU A 200 -2.01 8.00 10.34
C LEU A 200 -0.82 8.96 10.49
N THR A 201 0.38 8.43 10.75
CA THR A 201 1.61 9.23 10.84
C THR A 201 1.95 9.96 9.53
N PHE A 202 1.65 9.34 8.39
CA PHE A 202 1.86 9.90 7.06
C PHE A 202 0.79 10.90 6.62
N SER A 203 -0.35 10.96 7.31
CA SER A 203 -1.39 11.95 7.06
C SER A 203 -1.00 13.35 7.61
N PRO A 204 -1.54 14.47 7.09
CA PRO A 204 -1.31 15.80 7.63
C PRO A 204 -1.64 15.93 9.12
N PRO A 205 -0.92 16.78 9.89
CA PRO A 205 -1.19 17.00 11.31
C PRO A 205 -2.64 17.40 11.62
N ASP A 206 -3.26 18.18 10.71
CA ASP A 206 -4.66 18.60 10.84
C ASP A 206 -5.62 17.39 10.82
N TYR A 207 -5.35 16.41 9.95
CA TYR A 207 -6.12 15.16 9.86
C TYR A 207 -5.86 14.26 11.07
N GLN A 208 -4.60 14.11 11.49
CA GLN A 208 -4.26 13.37 12.71
C GLN A 208 -5.00 13.91 13.94
N ALA A 209 -5.04 15.24 14.06
CA ALA A 209 -5.75 15.91 15.14
C ALA A 209 -7.28 15.72 15.03
N ALA A 210 -7.85 15.74 13.82
CA ALA A 210 -9.26 15.49 13.59
C ALA A 210 -9.66 14.04 13.95
N VAL A 211 -8.85 13.04 13.59
CA VAL A 211 -9.04 11.64 13.99
C VAL A 211 -9.00 11.50 15.52
N THR A 212 -8.01 12.13 16.17
CA THR A 212 -7.88 12.11 17.63
C THR A 212 -9.10 12.71 18.34
N ARG A 213 -9.74 13.73 17.74
CA ARG A 213 -10.99 14.35 18.27
C ARG A 213 -12.26 13.58 17.90
N GLY A 214 -12.18 12.54 17.06
CA GLY A 214 -13.35 11.83 16.54
C GLY A 214 -14.14 12.61 15.47
N GLU A 215 -13.53 13.66 14.91
CA GLU A 215 -14.12 14.50 13.86
C GLU A 215 -13.89 13.95 12.45
N ALA A 216 -12.90 13.06 12.29
CA ALA A 216 -12.61 12.33 11.06
C ALA A 216 -12.50 10.83 11.36
N ALA A 217 -12.96 10.00 10.43
CA ALA A 217 -12.76 8.55 10.53
C ALA A 217 -11.30 8.20 10.20
N GLU A 218 -10.73 7.26 10.94
CA GLU A 218 -9.43 6.67 10.64
C GLU A 218 -9.55 5.79 9.38
N SER A 219 -8.60 5.93 8.44
CA SER A 219 -8.48 4.98 7.34
C SER A 219 -7.95 3.65 7.87
N ILE A 220 -8.72 2.58 7.70
CA ILE A 220 -8.37 1.24 8.15
C ILE A 220 -7.95 0.44 6.92
N ILE A 221 -6.65 0.21 6.78
CA ILE A 221 -6.07 -0.68 5.77
C ILE A 221 -5.55 -1.94 6.46
N THR A 222 -5.93 -3.09 5.93
CA THR A 222 -5.48 -4.39 6.44
C THR A 222 -4.34 -4.97 5.59
N PRO A 223 -3.53 -5.88 6.14
CA PRO A 223 -2.52 -6.63 5.36
C PRO A 223 -3.13 -7.40 4.19
N THR A 224 -4.40 -7.78 4.29
CA THR A 224 -5.14 -8.46 3.23
C THR A 224 -5.39 -7.50 2.07
N ASP A 225 -5.84 -6.27 2.33
CA ASP A 225 -6.08 -5.25 1.31
C ASP A 225 -4.80 -4.93 0.54
N LEU A 226 -3.67 -4.76 1.24
CA LEU A 226 -2.36 -4.56 0.62
C LEU A 226 -1.96 -5.73 -0.29
N ARG A 227 -2.26 -6.96 0.13
CA ARG A 227 -1.97 -8.16 -0.65
C ARG A 227 -2.85 -8.28 -1.89
N HIS A 228 -4.15 -7.98 -1.79
CA HIS A 228 -5.05 -7.94 -2.93
C HIS A 228 -4.64 -6.83 -3.89
N ASN A 229 -4.26 -5.68 -3.37
CA ASN A 229 -3.73 -4.57 -4.16
C ASN A 229 -2.48 -4.98 -4.98
N VAL A 230 -1.53 -5.71 -4.40
CA VAL A 230 -0.38 -6.24 -5.16
C VAL A 230 -0.83 -7.18 -6.28
N GLY A 231 -1.73 -8.12 -5.97
CA GLY A 231 -2.26 -9.07 -6.96
C GLY A 231 -2.96 -8.37 -8.14
N HIS A 232 -3.85 -7.43 -7.85
CA HIS A 232 -4.54 -6.64 -8.86
C HIS A 232 -3.60 -5.69 -9.61
N SER A 233 -2.63 -5.07 -8.95
CA SER A 233 -1.67 -4.17 -9.61
C SER A 233 -0.80 -4.92 -10.62
N LEU A 234 -0.33 -6.12 -10.28
CA LEU A 234 0.38 -6.99 -11.22
C LEU A 234 -0.51 -7.42 -12.39
N ALA A 235 -1.76 -7.79 -12.13
CA ALA A 235 -2.72 -8.12 -13.19
C ALA A 235 -2.98 -6.94 -14.15
N MET A 236 -3.15 -5.73 -13.61
CA MET A 236 -3.32 -4.49 -14.39
C MET A 236 -2.06 -4.15 -15.21
N GLN A 237 -0.87 -4.51 -14.73
CA GLN A 237 0.38 -4.38 -15.47
C GLN A 237 0.55 -5.48 -16.54
N GLY A 238 -0.39 -6.43 -16.60
CA GLY A 238 -0.40 -7.53 -17.56
C GLY A 238 0.59 -8.65 -17.23
N ALA A 239 0.90 -8.85 -15.95
CA ALA A 239 1.65 -10.01 -15.47
C ALA A 239 0.84 -11.30 -15.68
N SER A 240 1.54 -12.41 -15.92
CA SER A 240 0.91 -13.72 -16.08
C SER A 240 0.39 -14.27 -14.75
N ALA A 241 -0.51 -15.26 -14.81
CA ALA A 241 -1.00 -15.90 -13.59
C ALA A 241 0.12 -16.58 -12.78
N GLU A 242 1.14 -17.11 -13.48
CA GLU A 242 2.33 -17.71 -12.90
C GLU A 242 3.20 -16.66 -12.19
N GLU A 243 3.44 -15.50 -12.81
CA GLU A 243 4.20 -14.40 -12.20
C GLU A 243 3.52 -13.88 -10.94
N ILE A 244 2.20 -13.63 -11.01
CA ILE A 244 1.40 -13.18 -9.87
C ILE A 244 1.42 -14.23 -8.75
N ALA A 245 1.22 -15.50 -9.09
CA ALA A 245 1.26 -16.58 -8.11
C ALA A 245 2.65 -16.70 -7.48
N HIS A 246 3.72 -16.56 -8.25
CA HIS A 246 5.10 -16.60 -7.76
C HIS A 246 5.37 -15.46 -6.77
N ILE A 247 5.09 -14.20 -7.15
CA ILE A 247 5.31 -13.03 -6.30
C ILE A 247 4.49 -13.10 -5.00
N LEU A 248 3.24 -13.58 -5.08
CA LEU A 248 2.41 -13.76 -3.90
C LEU A 248 2.74 -15.03 -3.10
N GLY A 249 3.63 -15.90 -3.59
CA GLY A 249 3.96 -17.18 -2.98
C GLY A 249 2.79 -18.16 -2.90
N HIS A 250 1.95 -18.18 -3.93
CA HIS A 250 0.86 -19.14 -4.10
C HIS A 250 1.35 -20.42 -4.80
N SER A 251 0.91 -21.58 -4.31
CA SER A 251 1.12 -22.88 -4.96
C SER A 251 0.09 -23.21 -6.04
N SER A 252 -0.92 -22.35 -6.23
CA SER A 252 -1.99 -22.51 -7.21
C SER A 252 -2.23 -21.20 -7.95
N LEU A 253 -2.57 -21.31 -9.23
CA LEU A 253 -2.86 -20.18 -10.10
C LEU A 253 -4.29 -19.65 -9.94
N VAL A 254 -5.15 -20.31 -9.15
CA VAL A 254 -6.58 -19.97 -9.08
C VAL A 254 -6.80 -18.51 -8.67
N ALA A 255 -6.23 -18.07 -7.55
CA ALA A 255 -6.35 -16.68 -7.09
C ALA A 255 -5.79 -15.67 -8.12
N ALA A 256 -4.65 -15.99 -8.75
CA ALA A 256 -4.04 -15.14 -9.76
C ALA A 256 -4.94 -14.97 -11.00
N LYS A 257 -5.59 -16.05 -11.45
CA LYS A 257 -6.57 -15.98 -12.54
C LYS A 257 -7.77 -15.10 -12.18
N HIS A 258 -8.24 -15.15 -10.94
CA HIS A 258 -9.32 -14.28 -10.49
C HIS A 258 -8.92 -12.79 -10.48
N TYR A 259 -7.70 -12.44 -10.07
CA TYR A 259 -7.19 -11.08 -10.21
C TYR A 259 -7.19 -10.60 -11.68
N ILE A 260 -6.72 -11.45 -12.59
CA ILE A 260 -6.69 -11.13 -14.03
C ILE A 260 -8.11 -10.94 -14.57
N LEU A 261 -9.07 -11.79 -14.19
CA LEU A 261 -10.47 -11.66 -14.60
C LEU A 261 -11.12 -10.35 -14.13
N ALA A 262 -10.64 -9.74 -13.03
CA ALA A 262 -11.13 -8.46 -12.55
C ALA A 262 -10.59 -7.25 -13.32
N THR A 263 -9.50 -7.41 -14.09
CA THR A 263 -8.79 -6.32 -14.81
C THR A 263 -9.73 -5.42 -15.63
N PRO A 264 -10.68 -5.93 -16.44
CA PRO A 264 -11.58 -5.05 -17.22
C PRO A 264 -12.49 -4.19 -16.34
N ALA A 265 -13.01 -4.75 -15.23
CA ALA A 265 -13.84 -4.02 -14.30
C ALA A 265 -13.04 -2.96 -13.54
N LEU A 266 -11.80 -3.28 -13.16
CA LEU A 266 -10.87 -2.33 -12.53
C LEU A 266 -10.49 -1.16 -13.45
N ALA A 267 -10.25 -1.44 -14.73
CA ALA A 267 -9.99 -0.38 -15.71
C ALA A 267 -11.19 0.58 -15.83
N LEU A 268 -12.42 0.04 -15.83
CA LEU A 268 -13.64 0.85 -15.88
C LEU A 268 -13.86 1.65 -14.58
N ILE A 269 -13.50 1.10 -13.42
CA ILE A 269 -13.60 1.81 -12.13
C ILE A 269 -12.55 2.89 -11.99
N ARG A 270 -11.30 2.64 -12.43
CA ARG A 270 -10.27 3.68 -12.50
C ARG A 270 -10.75 4.87 -13.33
N ALA A 271 -11.48 4.63 -14.43
CA ALA A 271 -12.11 5.69 -15.22
C ALA A 271 -13.31 6.36 -14.52
N LYS A 272 -14.00 5.64 -13.61
CA LYS A 272 -15.17 6.13 -12.84
C LYS A 272 -14.83 6.68 -11.46
N ALA A 273 -13.59 6.58 -10.97
CA ALA A 273 -13.18 6.95 -9.61
C ALA A 273 -13.45 8.43 -9.26
N LEU A 274 -13.77 9.25 -10.25
CA LEU A 274 -14.31 10.60 -10.09
C LEU A 274 -15.73 10.66 -9.47
N GLY A 275 -16.46 9.54 -9.41
CA GLY A 275 -17.91 9.54 -9.22
C GLY A 275 -18.45 8.93 -7.93
N VAL A 276 -17.62 8.44 -7.00
CA VAL A 276 -18.12 7.60 -5.89
C VAL A 276 -17.89 8.27 -4.53
N ASN A 277 -18.96 8.86 -4.01
CA ASN A 277 -19.14 9.42 -2.66
C ASN A 277 -18.31 10.69 -2.30
N PRO A 278 -18.92 11.89 -2.32
CA PRO A 278 -18.29 13.16 -1.93
C PRO A 278 -17.74 13.19 -0.50
N VAL A 279 -18.29 12.39 0.42
CA VAL A 279 -17.81 12.31 1.81
C VAL A 279 -16.46 11.58 1.87
N TRP A 280 -16.36 10.45 1.16
CA TRP A 280 -15.12 9.68 1.05
C TRP A 280 -14.03 10.50 0.34
N GLN A 281 -14.37 11.15 -0.79
CA GLN A 281 -13.45 12.02 -1.52
C GLN A 281 -12.86 13.13 -0.65
N ASN A 282 -13.71 13.79 0.16
CA ASN A 282 -13.23 14.81 1.09
C ASN A 282 -12.31 14.23 2.18
N MET A 283 -12.61 13.04 2.69
CA MET A 283 -11.77 12.38 3.70
C MET A 283 -10.39 12.03 3.14
N VAL A 284 -10.33 11.39 1.97
CA VAL A 284 -9.07 11.05 1.29
C VAL A 284 -8.30 12.32 0.91
N ALA A 285 -9.00 13.36 0.45
CA ALA A 285 -8.37 14.66 0.15
C ALA A 285 -7.72 15.31 1.37
N MET A 286 -8.34 15.19 2.56
CA MET A 286 -7.80 15.67 3.83
C MET A 286 -6.60 14.85 4.33
N MET A 287 -6.54 13.55 3.99
CA MET A 287 -5.37 12.70 4.25
C MET A 287 -4.19 13.02 3.33
N LEU A 288 -4.43 13.58 2.15
CA LEU A 288 -3.37 13.87 1.18
C LEU A 288 -2.72 15.23 1.37
N THR A 289 -3.53 16.26 1.60
CA THR A 289 -3.09 17.65 1.70
C THR A 289 -3.72 18.28 2.93
N GLY A 290 -3.00 19.20 3.58
CA GLY A 290 -3.53 19.85 4.77
C GLY A 290 -4.62 20.87 4.46
N LYS A 291 -4.99 21.69 5.47
CA LYS A 291 -6.10 22.64 5.35
C LYS A 291 -6.02 23.57 4.13
N LEU A 292 -7.18 23.94 3.62
CA LEU A 292 -7.32 25.03 2.65
C LEU A 292 -7.02 26.38 3.33
N THR A 293 -6.45 27.31 2.58
CA THR A 293 -6.17 28.69 3.03
C THR A 293 -6.24 29.63 1.81
N SER A 294 -6.02 30.93 1.97
CA SER A 294 -5.89 31.86 0.84
C SER A 294 -4.43 32.27 0.64
N ALA A 295 -4.09 32.76 -0.56
CA ALA A 295 -2.77 33.30 -0.84
C ALA A 295 -2.39 34.46 0.09
N GLN A 296 -3.38 35.25 0.51
CA GLN A 296 -3.20 36.41 1.40
C GLN A 296 -2.84 36.01 2.83
N GLU A 297 -3.46 34.94 3.33
CA GLU A 297 -3.22 34.43 4.69
C GLU A 297 -1.88 33.69 4.81
N TRP A 298 -1.33 33.21 3.69
CA TRP A 298 -0.12 32.39 3.70
C TRP A 298 1.16 33.22 3.80
N GLN A 299 1.91 32.99 4.88
CA GLN A 299 3.18 33.67 5.18
C GLN A 299 4.42 32.79 4.95
N GLY A 300 4.24 31.57 4.44
CA GLY A 300 5.32 30.61 4.19
C GLY A 300 5.80 30.56 2.74
N TYR A 301 6.56 29.53 2.41
CA TYR A 301 6.97 29.25 1.03
C TYR A 301 5.74 29.01 0.16
N ARG A 302 5.63 29.75 -0.95
CA ARG A 302 4.56 29.57 -1.94
C ARG A 302 5.05 28.65 -3.04
N VAL A 303 4.22 27.66 -3.38
CA VAL A 303 4.55 26.67 -4.41
C VAL A 303 4.58 27.36 -5.77
N THR A 304 5.68 27.15 -6.50
CA THR A 304 5.84 27.62 -7.87
C THR A 304 6.61 26.59 -8.69
N GLY A 305 6.31 26.50 -9.99
CA GLY A 305 6.99 25.54 -10.85
C GLY A 305 6.39 25.49 -12.24
N VAL A 306 7.09 24.81 -13.15
CA VAL A 306 6.69 24.69 -14.55
C VAL A 306 6.11 23.30 -14.79
N VAL A 307 4.93 23.26 -15.41
CA VAL A 307 4.30 22.05 -15.94
C VAL A 307 4.03 22.29 -17.42
N GLY A 308 4.55 21.42 -18.28
CA GLY A 308 4.62 21.65 -19.72
C GLY A 308 5.38 22.92 -20.05
N ASP A 309 4.69 23.84 -20.73
CA ASP A 309 5.16 25.15 -21.16
C ASP A 309 4.63 26.31 -20.28
N GLN A 310 3.99 26.01 -19.15
CA GLN A 310 3.35 27.00 -18.29
C GLN A 310 3.97 27.10 -16.90
N LEU A 311 4.22 28.33 -16.45
CA LEU A 311 4.62 28.64 -15.09
C LEU A 311 3.38 28.77 -14.20
N HIS A 312 3.31 27.93 -13.17
CA HIS A 312 2.28 27.96 -12.14
C HIS A 312 2.85 28.58 -10.86
N TYR A 313 2.09 29.47 -10.23
CA TYR A 313 2.46 30.17 -9.00
C TYR A 313 1.21 30.53 -8.21
N ASP A 314 1.36 30.84 -6.91
CA ASP A 314 0.25 31.16 -6.00
C ASP A 314 -0.90 30.12 -6.03
N ILE A 315 -0.57 28.86 -6.32
CA ILE A 315 -1.53 27.76 -6.28
C ILE A 315 -1.66 27.15 -4.88
N GLY A 316 -0.70 27.40 -3.99
CA GLY A 316 -0.71 26.88 -2.64
C GLY A 316 0.56 27.18 -1.87
N GLY A 317 0.55 26.82 -0.59
CA GLY A 317 1.66 26.97 0.34
C GLY A 317 2.30 25.63 0.70
N CYS A 318 3.60 25.65 1.01
CA CYS A 318 4.31 24.49 1.56
C CYS A 318 4.60 24.70 3.05
N SER A 319 4.01 23.86 3.90
CA SER A 319 4.22 23.93 5.35
C SER A 319 5.46 23.16 5.82
N ARG A 320 6.31 22.69 4.91
CA ARG A 320 7.58 22.03 5.26
C ARG A 320 8.49 23.06 5.91
N THR A 321 9.01 22.74 7.08
CA THR A 321 9.93 23.60 7.85
C THR A 321 11.34 23.05 7.87
N ASP A 322 11.53 21.82 7.41
CA ASP A 322 12.76 21.05 7.52
C ASP A 322 13.25 20.55 6.15
N GLY A 323 14.54 20.79 5.88
CA GLY A 323 15.22 20.27 4.69
C GLY A 323 14.75 20.88 3.37
N LYS A 324 15.36 20.40 2.28
CA LYS A 324 14.95 20.72 0.91
C LYS A 324 13.83 19.77 0.48
N CYS A 325 12.85 20.26 -0.29
CA CYS A 325 11.85 19.38 -0.89
C CYS A 325 12.54 18.34 -1.81
N PRO A 326 12.32 17.02 -1.60
CA PRO A 326 12.91 16.00 -2.45
C PRO A 326 12.07 15.75 -3.72
N PHE A 327 10.93 16.41 -3.85
CA PHE A 327 9.96 16.19 -4.93
C PHE A 327 9.94 17.33 -5.96
N CYS A 328 9.40 17.04 -7.14
CA CYS A 328 9.13 18.05 -8.15
C CYS A 328 7.95 18.92 -7.71
N GLU A 329 8.23 20.20 -7.44
CA GLU A 329 7.22 21.18 -7.03
C GLU A 329 6.12 21.33 -8.09
N VAL A 330 4.94 21.80 -7.66
CA VAL A 330 3.68 21.77 -8.41
C VAL A 330 3.17 20.34 -8.64
N ARG A 331 3.91 19.49 -9.37
CA ARG A 331 3.49 18.13 -9.75
C ARG A 331 3.18 17.23 -8.56
N CYS A 332 4.09 17.20 -7.59
CA CYS A 332 3.97 16.31 -6.45
C CYS A 332 3.17 16.94 -5.30
N CYS A 333 2.93 18.26 -5.34
CA CYS A 333 2.30 19.01 -4.25
C CYS A 333 0.86 18.59 -3.97
N TYR A 334 0.08 18.28 -5.01
CA TYR A 334 -1.35 17.95 -4.87
C TYR A 334 -1.64 16.64 -4.12
N GLY A 335 -0.62 15.80 -3.93
CA GLY A 335 -0.67 14.63 -3.05
C GLY A 335 0.39 14.65 -1.94
N CYS A 336 0.81 15.83 -1.51
CA CYS A 336 1.83 16.01 -0.47
C CYS A 336 1.22 16.54 0.84
N LEU A 337 1.56 15.91 1.95
CA LEU A 337 1.00 16.23 3.27
C LEU A 337 1.30 17.65 3.77
N TYR A 338 2.40 18.24 3.27
CA TYR A 338 2.82 19.62 3.58
C TYR A 338 2.12 20.67 2.72
N TYR A 339 1.43 20.26 1.66
CA TYR A 339 0.77 21.21 0.78
C TYR A 339 -0.49 21.77 1.44
N ARG A 340 -0.68 23.08 1.28
CA ARG A 340 -1.85 23.85 1.74
C ARG A 340 -2.43 24.55 0.51
N PRO A 341 -3.44 23.94 -0.14
CA PRO A 341 -3.98 24.51 -1.37
C PRO A 341 -4.64 25.87 -1.12
N PHE A 342 -4.42 26.82 -2.02
CA PHE A 342 -5.04 28.13 -1.95
C PHE A 342 -6.43 28.12 -2.58
N THR A 343 -7.44 28.62 -1.86
CA THR A 343 -8.83 28.68 -2.35
C THR A 343 -8.98 29.61 -3.56
N ASP A 344 -8.06 30.55 -3.72
CA ASP A 344 -7.92 31.53 -4.80
C ASP A 344 -6.89 31.12 -5.87
N GLY A 345 -6.23 29.96 -5.72
CA GLY A 345 -5.25 29.47 -6.69
C GLY A 345 -5.87 28.91 -7.99
N ASP A 346 -5.20 29.12 -9.13
CA ASP A 346 -5.63 28.59 -10.42
C ASP A 346 -5.24 27.11 -10.61
N HIS A 347 -5.91 26.24 -9.84
CA HIS A 347 -5.70 24.81 -9.94
C HIS A 347 -6.18 24.21 -11.28
N GLN A 348 -7.08 24.89 -11.98
CA GLN A 348 -7.59 24.41 -13.26
C GLN A 348 -6.51 24.52 -14.34
N ALA A 349 -5.75 25.62 -14.38
CA ALA A 349 -4.60 25.74 -15.29
C ALA A 349 -3.55 24.64 -15.06
N VAL A 350 -3.31 24.24 -13.81
CA VAL A 350 -2.41 23.12 -13.49
C VAL A 350 -2.99 21.81 -14.04
N LEU A 351 -4.27 21.54 -13.83
CA LEU A 351 -4.94 20.34 -14.34
C LEU A 351 -4.84 20.26 -15.87
N ASP A 352 -5.12 21.37 -16.56
CA ASP A 352 -5.08 21.44 -18.02
C ASP A 352 -3.65 21.19 -18.54
N SER A 353 -2.63 21.70 -17.85
CA SER A 353 -1.22 21.45 -18.18
C SER A 353 -0.85 19.97 -18.01
N VAL A 354 -1.31 19.31 -16.94
CA VAL A 354 -1.05 17.88 -16.71
C VAL A 354 -1.82 17.00 -17.71
N ILE A 355 -3.04 17.37 -18.08
CA ILE A 355 -3.81 16.67 -19.13
C ILE A 355 -3.07 16.70 -20.46
N LYS A 356 -2.58 17.88 -20.87
CA LYS A 356 -1.79 18.04 -22.10
C LYS A 356 -0.58 17.10 -22.13
N GLU A 357 0.15 16.99 -21.02
CA GLU A 357 1.31 16.10 -20.95
C GLU A 357 0.92 14.61 -21.00
N VAL A 358 -0.23 14.22 -20.44
CA VAL A 358 -0.72 12.85 -20.57
C VAL A 358 -1.04 12.53 -22.03
N ASP A 359 -1.70 13.44 -22.74
CA ASP A 359 -2.00 13.28 -24.16
C ASP A 359 -0.72 13.19 -25.01
N GLU A 360 0.29 14.00 -24.69
CA GLU A 360 1.62 13.93 -25.32
C GLU A 360 2.32 12.59 -25.03
N LEU A 361 2.28 12.11 -23.78
CA LEU A 361 2.85 10.82 -23.39
C LEU A 361 2.16 9.65 -24.10
N ILE A 362 0.83 9.68 -24.22
CA ILE A 362 0.04 8.68 -24.96
C ILE A 362 0.45 8.70 -26.43
N THR A 363 0.51 9.88 -27.04
CA THR A 363 0.90 10.05 -28.46
C THR A 363 2.29 9.47 -28.72
N ILE A 364 3.25 9.73 -27.83
CA ILE A 364 4.60 9.16 -27.92
C ILE A 364 4.55 7.64 -27.75
N SER A 365 3.80 7.14 -26.76
CA SER A 365 3.62 5.71 -26.48
C SER A 365 3.13 4.95 -27.71
N ASP A 366 2.07 5.46 -28.33
CA ASP A 366 1.45 4.88 -29.53
C ASP A 366 2.40 4.95 -30.72
N GLY A 367 3.11 6.07 -30.87
CA GLY A 367 4.10 6.27 -31.93
C GLY A 367 5.28 5.29 -31.89
N VAL A 368 5.69 4.84 -30.69
CA VAL A 368 6.76 3.84 -30.51
C VAL A 368 6.23 2.41 -30.34
N GLY A 369 4.92 2.20 -30.42
CA GLY A 369 4.28 0.89 -30.22
C GLY A 369 4.44 0.33 -28.79
N ASN A 370 4.76 1.17 -27.82
CA ASN A 370 4.87 0.77 -26.42
C ASN A 370 3.62 1.21 -25.67
N ALA A 371 2.61 0.34 -25.59
CA ALA A 371 1.39 0.62 -24.82
C ALA A 371 1.62 0.67 -23.28
N ARG A 372 2.84 0.37 -22.80
CA ARG A 372 3.17 0.27 -21.37
C ARG A 372 4.14 1.39 -20.94
N ASN A 373 3.69 2.63 -21.05
CA ASN A 373 4.43 3.76 -20.49
C ASN A 373 4.00 4.02 -19.03
N PRO A 374 4.85 3.73 -18.03
CA PRO A 374 4.49 3.90 -16.62
C PRO A 374 4.21 5.36 -16.24
N LEU A 375 4.77 6.33 -16.97
CA LEU A 375 4.56 7.75 -16.71
C LEU A 375 3.10 8.17 -16.91
N ILE A 376 2.38 7.56 -17.86
CA ILE A 376 0.95 7.83 -18.08
C ILE A 376 0.18 7.60 -16.77
N SER A 377 0.41 6.46 -16.12
CA SER A 377 -0.28 6.10 -14.88
C SER A 377 0.05 7.03 -13.70
N ILE A 378 1.27 7.57 -13.66
CA ILE A 378 1.72 8.52 -12.63
C ILE A 378 1.02 9.87 -12.86
N HIS A 379 1.02 10.36 -14.09
CA HIS A 379 0.39 11.65 -14.42
C HIS A 379 -1.13 11.58 -14.29
N GLU A 380 -1.79 10.47 -14.65
CA GLU A 380 -3.21 10.23 -14.34
C GLU A 380 -3.49 10.33 -12.83
N THR A 381 -2.61 9.77 -11.99
CA THR A 381 -2.73 9.90 -10.53
C THR A 381 -2.62 11.36 -10.09
N THR A 382 -1.68 12.12 -10.67
CA THR A 382 -1.58 13.57 -10.44
C THR A 382 -2.83 14.32 -10.88
N GLN A 383 -3.46 13.95 -12.00
CA GLN A 383 -4.74 14.55 -12.41
C GLN A 383 -5.82 14.32 -11.34
N PHE A 384 -5.95 13.10 -10.81
CA PHE A 384 -6.90 12.79 -9.74
C PHE A 384 -6.62 13.60 -8.47
N GLU A 385 -5.34 13.75 -8.08
CA GLU A 385 -4.93 14.59 -6.94
C GLU A 385 -5.36 16.07 -7.13
N ILE A 386 -5.15 16.62 -8.34
CA ILE A 386 -5.53 17.99 -8.65
C ILE A 386 -7.05 18.16 -8.66
N GLN A 387 -7.77 17.23 -9.30
CA GLN A 387 -9.24 17.22 -9.33
C GLN A 387 -9.84 17.14 -7.92
N SER A 388 -9.23 16.36 -7.04
CA SER A 388 -9.60 16.25 -5.62
C SER A 388 -9.49 17.60 -4.90
N VAL A 389 -8.38 18.33 -5.10
CA VAL A 389 -8.21 19.69 -4.54
C VAL A 389 -9.22 20.67 -5.12
N ILE A 390 -9.45 20.65 -6.44
CA ILE A 390 -10.46 21.51 -7.10
C ILE A 390 -11.85 21.27 -6.48
N ALA A 391 -12.24 20.01 -6.31
CA ALA A 391 -13.52 19.65 -5.68
C ALA A 391 -13.59 20.21 -4.25
N ARG A 392 -12.53 20.04 -3.46
CA ARG A 392 -12.46 20.54 -2.08
C ARG A 392 -12.59 22.07 -2.00
N CYS A 393 -11.92 22.80 -2.88
CA CYS A 393 -12.03 24.27 -2.97
C CYS A 393 -13.46 24.70 -3.36
N ARG A 394 -14.13 23.99 -4.27
CA ARG A 394 -15.54 24.26 -4.63
C ARG A 394 -16.48 24.04 -3.44
N PHE A 395 -16.38 22.89 -2.76
CA PHE A 395 -17.19 22.60 -1.58
C PHE A 395 -16.99 23.62 -0.45
N HIS A 396 -15.76 24.10 -0.27
CA HIS A 396 -15.46 25.14 0.73
C HIS A 396 -16.20 26.45 0.41
N LYS A 397 -16.09 26.94 -0.83
CA LYS A 397 -16.79 28.16 -1.30
C LYS A 397 -18.31 28.03 -1.18
N GLU A 398 -18.89 26.87 -1.50
CA GLU A 398 -20.33 26.64 -1.33
C GLU A 398 -20.78 26.68 0.14
N LYS A 399 -19.94 26.19 1.06
CA LYS A 399 -20.24 26.20 2.50
C LYS A 399 -20.17 27.62 3.07
N GLU A 400 -19.16 28.40 2.68
CA GLU A 400 -19.04 29.82 3.05
C GLU A 400 -20.27 30.61 2.56
N ALA A 401 -20.65 30.44 1.29
CA ALA A 401 -21.82 31.11 0.71
C ALA A 401 -23.16 30.71 1.36
N LYS A 402 -23.28 29.48 1.92
CA LYS A 402 -24.46 29.05 2.68
C LYS A 402 -24.47 29.66 4.09
N ASN A 403 -23.32 29.75 4.73
CA ASN A 403 -23.20 30.36 6.06
C ASN A 403 -23.51 31.87 6.00
N GLU A 404 -23.04 32.57 4.97
CA GLU A 404 -23.35 33.99 4.76
C GLU A 404 -24.83 34.27 4.46
N LYS A 405 -25.56 33.32 3.88
CA LYS A 405 -27.03 33.44 3.64
C LYS A 405 -27.88 33.10 4.85
N THR A 406 -27.29 32.53 5.90
CA THR A 406 -27.98 32.11 7.14
C THR A 406 -27.75 33.11 8.27
N LEU A 407 -26.80 34.02 8.10
CA LEU A 407 -26.59 35.26 8.87
C LEU A 407 -27.44 36.38 8.26
#